data_AF-A0A3M1SEL7-F1
#
_entry.id   AF-A0A3M1SEL7-F1
#
_cell.length_a   1.000
_cell.length_b   1.000
_cell.length_c   1.000
_cell.angle_alpha   90.00
_cell.angle_beta   90.00
_cell.angle_gamma   90.00
#
_symmetry.space_group_name_H-M   'P 1'
#
loop_
_entity.id
_entity.type
_entity.pdbx_description
1 polymer ?
#
loop_
_entity_poly.entity_id
_entity_poly.type
_entity_poly.pdbx_seq_one_letter_code
_entity_poly.pdbx_strand_id
1 'polypeptide(L)'
;MTRWILYDHLTWPEVAALPRHCPLVLPLGKGYDREQLAEALSFPEQIAILPAFPFGWRSSGIPVPEGVLKEVLWNLLNSLRDDGFSNVFLLTP
;
A
#
# COMPACT_ATOMS: atom_id res chain seq x y z
N MET A 1 4.43 12.32 15.29
CA MET A 1 5.01 12.31 13.93
C MET A 1 5.04 10.87 13.45
N THR A 2 4.48 10.60 12.28
CA THR A 2 4.42 9.25 11.70
C THR A 2 5.73 8.91 10.98
N ARG A 3 6.31 7.74 11.28
CA ARG A 3 7.50 7.21 10.60
C ARG A 3 7.12 6.55 9.28
N TRP A 4 7.79 6.94 8.19
CA TRP A 4 7.55 6.37 6.87
C TRP A 4 8.55 5.25 6.57
N ILE A 5 8.03 4.10 6.16
CA ILE A 5 8.81 2.94 5.76
C ILE A 5 8.57 2.70 4.27
N LEU A 6 9.65 2.61 3.49
CA LEU A 6 9.58 2.22 2.08
C LEU A 6 9.72 0.69 2.02
N TYR A 7 8.64 0.01 1.67
CA TYR A 7 8.57 -1.44 1.77
C TYR A 7 9.55 -2.15 0.81
N ASP A 8 9.81 -1.58 -0.36
CA ASP A 8 10.80 -2.07 -1.33
C ASP A 8 12.26 -1.98 -0.88
N HIS A 9 12.53 -1.19 0.16
CA HIS A 9 13.87 -1.09 0.74
C HIS A 9 14.08 -2.09 1.88
N LEU A 10 13.05 -2.84 2.29
CA LEU A 10 13.15 -3.82 3.37
C LEU A 10 13.67 -5.16 2.85
N THR A 11 14.54 -5.76 3.66
CA THR A 11 14.93 -7.17 3.53
C THR A 11 13.86 -8.10 4.09
N TRP A 12 13.92 -9.40 3.76
CA TRP A 12 12.99 -10.40 4.29
C TRP A 12 12.90 -10.42 5.82
N PRO A 13 14.01 -10.39 6.59
CA PRO A 13 13.93 -10.31 8.05
C PRO A 13 13.26 -9.04 8.56
N GLU A 14 13.47 -7.89 7.90
CA GLU A 14 12.86 -6.61 8.30
C GLU A 14 11.35 -6.61 8.02
N VAL A 15 10.91 -7.19 6.90
CA VAL A 15 9.49 -7.43 6.63
C VAL A 15 8.88 -8.35 7.70
N ALA A 16 9.56 -9.42 8.07
CA ALA A 16 9.08 -10.35 9.10
C ALA A 16 8.92 -9.67 10.47
N ALA A 17 9.81 -8.71 10.77
CA ALA A 17 9.81 -7.92 12.00
C ALA A 17 8.80 -6.76 12.02
N LEU A 18 8.15 -6.44 10.89
CA LEU A 18 7.14 -5.39 10.86
C LEU A 18 5.96 -5.75 11.79
N PRO A 19 5.47 -4.79 12.60
CA PRO A 19 4.26 -4.98 13.38
C PRO A 19 3.09 -5.29 12.45
N ARG A 20 2.32 -6.35 12.75
CA ARG A 20 1.21 -6.79 11.90
C ARG A 20 0.01 -5.83 11.87
N HIS A 21 -0.05 -4.91 12.82
CA HIS A 21 -0.98 -3.80 12.85
C HIS A 21 -0.44 -2.53 12.17
N CYS A 22 0.81 -2.52 11.69
CA CYS A 22 1.33 -1.40 10.91
C CYS A 22 0.50 -1.22 9.64
N PRO A 23 -0.04 -0.02 9.37
CA PRO A 23 -0.69 0.27 8.11
C PRO A 23 0.26 0.04 6.93
N LEU A 24 -0.16 -0.84 6.02
CA LEU A 24 0.45 -1.09 4.73
C LEU A 24 -0.42 -0.45 3.66
N VAL A 25 0.16 0.49 2.91
CA VAL A 25 -0.58 1.27 1.91
C VAL A 25 0.00 0.98 0.53
N LEU A 26 -0.82 0.45 -0.37
CA LEU A 26 -0.51 0.28 -1.79
C LEU A 26 -1.07 1.48 -2.58
N PRO A 27 -0.23 2.41 -3.06
CA PRO A 27 -0.71 3.53 -3.85
C PRO A 27 -0.88 3.16 -5.32
N LEU A 28 -1.98 3.58 -5.93
CA LEU A 28 -2.16 3.58 -7.38
C LEU A 28 -1.50 4.83 -7.97
N GLY A 29 -0.29 4.69 -8.50
CA GLY A 29 0.50 5.82 -8.96
C GLY A 29 1.23 6.56 -7.82
N LYS A 30 1.61 7.82 -8.08
CA LYS A 30 2.50 8.62 -7.22
C LYS A 30 1.92 10.02 -7.00
N GLY A 31 2.48 10.77 -6.06
CA GLY A 31 2.16 12.18 -5.83
C GLY A 31 1.13 12.43 -4.72
N TYR A 32 0.74 11.39 -3.97
CA TYR A 32 -0.13 11.54 -2.81
C TYR A 32 0.54 12.35 -1.69
N ASP A 33 -0.26 13.21 -1.06
CA ASP A 33 0.15 13.97 0.12
C ASP A 33 0.28 13.03 1.34
N ARG A 34 1.47 13.01 1.92
CA ARG A 34 1.80 12.16 3.06
C ARG A 34 1.14 12.62 4.36
N GLU A 35 0.98 13.92 4.55
CA GLU A 35 0.32 14.45 5.76
C GLU A 35 -1.17 14.12 5.73
N GLN A 36 -1.84 14.33 4.60
CA GLN A 36 -3.25 13.95 4.45
C GLN A 36 -3.46 12.44 4.63
N LEU A 37 -2.56 11.61 4.10
CA LEU A 37 -2.62 10.16 4.31
C LEU A 37 -2.43 9.78 5.79
N ALA A 38 -1.45 10.38 6.47
CA ALA A 38 -1.24 10.13 7.89
C ALA A 38 -2.44 10.57 8.73
N GLU A 39 -3.03 11.72 8.42
CA GLU A 39 -4.25 12.24 9.04
C GLU A 39 -5.43 11.28 8.84
N ALA A 40 -5.66 10.81 7.61
CA ALA A 40 -6.73 9.86 7.29
C ALA A 40 -6.59 8.53 8.05
N LEU A 41 -5.37 8.14 8.40
CA LEU A 41 -5.05 6.96 9.21
C LEU A 41 -4.95 7.25 10.72
N SER A 42 -5.36 8.44 11.16
CA SER A 42 -5.32 8.89 12.56
C SER A 42 -3.90 8.94 13.16
N PHE A 43 -2.92 9.38 12.36
CA PHE A 43 -1.52 9.58 12.75
C PHE A 43 -0.88 8.38 13.45
N PRO A 44 -0.80 7.21 12.78
CA PRO A 44 -0.16 6.04 13.36
C PRO A 44 1.34 6.30 13.62
N GLU A 45 1.96 5.52 14.50
CA GLU A 45 3.40 5.64 14.78
C GLU A 45 4.25 5.43 13.53
N GLN A 46 3.83 4.50 12.67
CA GLN A 46 4.51 4.17 11.42
C GLN A 46 3.53 3.78 10.33
N ILE A 47 3.90 4.05 9.07
CA ILE A 47 3.20 3.60 7.86
C ILE A 47 4.24 2.98 6.92
N ALA A 48 3.93 1.79 6.40
CA ALA A 48 4.70 1.17 5.34
C ALA A 48 4.02 1.42 4.00
N ILE A 49 4.74 2.08 3.09
CA ILE A 49 4.28 2.35 1.73
C ILE A 49 4.85 1.27 0.81
N LEU A 50 3.96 0.54 0.14
CA LEU A 50 4.34 -0.40 -0.90
C LEU A 50 4.77 0.35 -2.17
N PRO A 51 5.52 -0.32 -3.06
CA PRO A 51 5.77 0.19 -4.40
C PRO A 51 4.48 0.62 -5.09
N ALA A 52 4.50 1.81 -5.66
CA ALA A 52 3.35 2.32 -6.39
C ALA A 52 2.96 1.37 -7.52
N PHE A 53 1.68 0.99 -7.54
CA PHE A 53 1.14 0.22 -8.65
C PHE A 53 1.24 1.08 -9.93
N PRO A 54 1.78 0.55 -11.03
CA PRO A 54 2.31 1.41 -12.10
C PRO A 54 1.24 1.90 -13.10
N PHE A 55 0.23 1.08 -13.41
CA PHE A 55 -0.84 1.42 -14.35
C PHE A 55 -2.08 0.53 -14.17
N GLY A 56 -3.13 0.77 -14.94
CA GLY A 56 -4.32 -0.06 -15.07
C GLY A 56 -5.61 0.62 -14.66
N TRP A 57 -5.55 1.63 -13.78
CA TRP A 57 -6.72 2.41 -13.38
C TRP A 57 -7.02 3.55 -14.37
N ARG A 58 -8.22 4.13 -14.27
CA ARG A 58 -8.60 5.27 -15.10
C ARG A 58 -7.64 6.43 -14.81
N SER A 59 -7.08 7.05 -15.85
CA SER A 59 -6.05 8.11 -15.81
C SER A 59 -4.58 7.65 -15.63
N SER A 60 -4.31 6.35 -15.53
CA SER A 60 -2.94 5.83 -15.39
C SER A 60 -2.11 5.82 -16.70
N GLY A 61 -2.64 6.38 -17.80
CA GLY A 61 -2.03 6.33 -19.15
C GLY A 61 -2.21 5.01 -19.91
N ILE A 62 -2.25 3.86 -19.22
CA ILE A 62 -2.48 2.53 -19.81
C ILE A 62 -3.65 1.86 -19.08
N PRO A 63 -4.89 1.96 -19.59
CA PRO A 63 -6.03 1.29 -18.97
C PRO A 63 -5.97 -0.22 -19.22
N VAL A 64 -6.39 -0.99 -18.22
CA VAL A 64 -6.65 -2.44 -18.37
C VAL A 64 -8.12 -2.72 -18.05
N PRO A 65 -8.67 -3.87 -18.46
CA PRO A 65 -10.03 -4.24 -18.07
C PRO A 65 -10.19 -4.20 -16.54
N GLU A 66 -11.26 -3.56 -16.05
CA GLU A 66 -11.48 -3.32 -14.62
C GLU A 66 -11.48 -4.63 -13.81
N GLY A 67 -12.03 -5.71 -14.39
CA GLY A 67 -11.99 -7.04 -13.77
C GLY A 67 -10.57 -7.58 -13.58
N VAL A 68 -9.68 -7.40 -14.56
CA VAL A 68 -8.28 -7.83 -14.45
C VAL A 68 -7.54 -7.04 -13.37
N LEU A 69 -7.71 -5.71 -13.36
CA LEU A 69 -7.10 -4.87 -12.33
C LEU A 69 -7.57 -5.27 -10.93
N LYS A 70 -8.89 -5.47 -10.78
CA LYS A 70 -9.50 -5.89 -9.52
C LYS A 70 -8.89 -7.19 -9.02
N GLU A 71 -8.81 -8.22 -9.85
CA GLU A 71 -8.26 -9.52 -9.44
C GLU A 71 -6.78 -9.43 -9.03
N VAL A 72 -5.98 -8.65 -9.76
CA VAL A 72 -4.56 -8.43 -9.41
C VAL A 72 -4.43 -7.72 -8.06
N LEU A 73 -5.14 -6.60 -7.88
CA LEU A 73 -5.10 -5.85 -6.62
C LEU A 73 -5.63 -6.69 -5.45
N TRP A 74 -6.70 -7.43 -5.67
CA TRP A 74 -7.29 -8.33 -4.67
C TRP A 74 -6.29 -9.38 -4.21
N ASN A 75 -5.60 -10.04 -5.16
CA ASN A 75 -4.59 -11.04 -4.85
C ASN A 75 -3.41 -10.43 -4.06
N LEU A 76 -2.91 -9.27 -4.47
CA LEU A 76 -1.82 -8.57 -3.76
C LEU A 76 -2.20 -8.22 -2.32
N LEU A 77 -3.38 -7.62 -2.11
CA LEU A 77 -3.81 -7.20 -0.78
C LEU A 77 -4.12 -8.41 0.11
N ASN A 78 -4.67 -9.50 -0.44
CA ASN A 78 -4.93 -10.71 0.34
C ASN A 78 -3.65 -11.46 0.68
N SER A 79 -2.66 -11.51 -0.21
CA SER A 79 -1.35 -12.10 0.12
C SER A 79 -0.75 -11.45 1.37
N LEU A 80 -0.85 -10.12 1.51
CA LEU A 80 -0.41 -9.41 2.72
C LEU A 80 -1.25 -9.76 3.96
N ARG A 81 -2.56 -9.96 3.80
CA ARG A 81 -3.43 -10.36 4.90
C ARG A 81 -3.16 -11.79 5.35
N ASP A 82 -2.87 -12.69 4.41
CA ASP A 82 -2.48 -14.07 4.65
C ASP A 82 -1.13 -14.14 5.39
N ASP A 83 -0.22 -13.18 5.13
CA ASP A 83 1.01 -12.93 5.91
C ASP A 83 0.73 -12.34 7.32
N GLY A 84 -0.54 -12.16 7.68
CA GLY A 84 -0.99 -11.74 9.00
C GLY A 84 -1.14 -10.23 9.20
N PHE A 85 -0.95 -9.40 8.17
CA PHE A 85 -1.16 -7.96 8.29
C PHE A 85 -2.65 -7.60 8.37
N SER A 86 -3.06 -6.89 9.41
CA SER A 86 -4.48 -6.55 9.64
C SER A 86 -4.91 -5.27 8.93
N ASN A 87 -3.96 -4.35 8.69
CA ASN A 87 -4.22 -2.98 8.23
C ASN A 87 -3.63 -2.79 6.83
N VAL A 88 -4.33 -3.28 5.82
CA VAL A 88 -3.89 -3.24 4.41
C VAL A 88 -4.85 -2.38 3.59
N PHE A 89 -4.33 -1.30 3.02
CA PHE A 89 -5.10 -0.26 2.32
C PHE A 89 -4.65 -0.10 0.87
N LEU A 90 -5.62 0.18 0.00
CA LEU A 90 -5.39 0.66 -1.35
C LEU A 90 -5.61 2.18 -1.35
N LEU A 91 -4.64 2.94 -1.83
CA LEU A 91 -4.75 4.39 -2.00
C LEU A 91 -4.99 4.70 -3.47
N THR A 92 -6.20 5.18 -3.78
CA THR A 92 -6.66 5.48 -5.14
C THR A 92 -6.60 6.99 -5.41
N PRO A 93 -6.50 7.42 -6.69
CA PRO A 93 -6.53 8.84 -7.06
C PRO A 93 -7.88 9.50 -6.77
#